data_AF-A0A2H6NJI2-F1
#
_entry.id   AF-A0A2H6NJI2-F1
#
_cell.length_a   1.000
_cell.length_b   1.000
_cell.length_c   1.000
_cell.angle_alpha   90.00
_cell.angle_beta   90.00
_cell.angle_gamma   90.00
#
_symmetry.space_group_name_H-M   'P 1'
#
loop_
_entity.id
_entity.type
_entity.pdbx_description
1 polymer ?
#
loop_
_entity_poly.entity_id
_entity_poly.type
_entity_poly.pdbx_seq_one_letter_code
_entity_poly.pdbx_strand_id
1 'polypeptide(L)'
;EALIVRAKQQAIKEDEETSEGDNDDTDLQIFCVSCGHPINPKVALRHMERCYAKYESQTSFGSMYPTRIEGATRLFCDVYNPQSKTYCKRLQVLCPEHSRDPKVSADEVCGCPMVKDVFELTGDFCRVPKRKCNRHYCWEKLRRAEVDLERVRVWYKLDELFEQERNVRMAMTNRAGLLALMLHQTIQHDP
;
A
#
# COMPACT_ATOMS: atom_id res chain seq x y z
N GLU A 1 -0.64 -12.84 2.46
CA GLU A 1 0.39 -13.34 3.39
C GLU A 1 0.95 -14.71 3.05
N ALA A 2 0.14 -15.68 2.61
CA ALA A 2 0.57 -17.05 2.29
C ALA A 2 1.82 -17.15 1.38
N LEU A 3 1.93 -16.28 0.37
CA LEU A 3 3.09 -16.25 -0.53
C LEU A 3 4.41 -15.95 0.21
N ILE A 4 4.40 -14.98 1.13
CA ILE A 4 5.59 -14.61 1.91
C ILE A 4 5.96 -15.75 2.86
N VAL A 5 4.97 -16.37 3.50
CA VAL A 5 5.19 -17.52 4.39
C VAL A 5 5.82 -18.69 3.63
N ARG A 6 5.30 -19.02 2.44
CA ARG A 6 5.86 -20.07 1.56
C ARG A 6 7.30 -19.77 1.15
N ALA A 7 7.58 -18.51 0.84
CA ALA A 7 8.92 -18.09 0.43
C ALA A 7 9.95 -18.23 1.56
N LYS A 8 9.58 -17.87 2.80
CA LYS A 8 10.46 -17.97 3.98
C LYS A 8 10.82 -19.40 4.38
N GLN A 9 10.12 -20.40 3.85
CA GLN A 9 10.43 -21.82 4.08
C GLN A 9 11.56 -22.33 3.17
N GLN A 10 12.02 -21.54 2.19
CA GLN A 10 13.11 -21.91 1.31
C GLN A 10 14.47 -21.78 2.02
N ALA A 11 15.42 -22.64 1.65
CA ALA A 11 16.80 -22.53 2.09
C ALA A 11 17.57 -21.47 1.28
N ILE A 12 18.54 -20.84 1.95
CA ILE A 12 19.49 -19.93 1.30
C ILE A 12 20.34 -20.74 0.31
N LYS A 13 20.54 -20.16 -0.88
CA LYS A 13 21.52 -20.64 -1.85
C LYS A 13 22.70 -19.68 -1.84
N GLU A 14 23.85 -20.12 -1.30
CA GLU A 14 25.02 -19.27 -1.08
C GLU A 14 25.85 -19.02 -2.36
N ASP A 15 25.62 -19.78 -3.44
CA ASP A 15 26.55 -19.90 -4.59
C ASP A 15 26.17 -19.14 -5.88
N GLU A 16 25.16 -18.27 -5.91
CA GLU A 16 24.76 -17.54 -7.13
C GLU A 16 24.96 -16.02 -7.08
N GLU A 17 25.86 -15.51 -6.23
CA GLU A 17 26.20 -14.08 -6.20
C GLU A 17 27.44 -13.68 -7.04
N THR A 18 28.03 -14.57 -7.84
CA THR A 18 29.28 -14.23 -8.59
C THR A 18 29.29 -14.53 -10.09
N SER A 19 28.20 -14.95 -10.74
CA SER A 19 28.28 -15.38 -12.15
C SER A 19 27.28 -14.77 -13.14
N GLU A 20 26.69 -13.60 -12.85
CA GLU A 20 26.03 -12.82 -13.90
C GLU A 20 26.37 -11.33 -13.77
N GLY A 21 27.45 -10.91 -14.46
CA GLY A 21 27.73 -9.50 -14.74
C GLY A 21 28.95 -8.89 -14.05
N ASP A 22 30.05 -9.62 -13.89
CA ASP A 22 31.35 -9.04 -13.54
C ASP A 22 32.03 -8.38 -14.77
N ASN A 23 31.23 -7.74 -15.63
CA ASN A 23 31.71 -7.09 -16.84
C ASN A 23 31.39 -5.60 -16.77
N ASP A 24 32.43 -4.81 -16.46
CA ASP A 24 32.66 -3.44 -16.96
C ASP A 24 31.56 -2.37 -16.77
N ASP A 25 30.75 -2.46 -15.73
CA ASP A 25 29.60 -1.57 -15.49
C ASP A 25 29.88 -0.44 -14.47
N THR A 26 31.16 -0.16 -14.15
CA THR A 26 31.55 0.81 -13.11
C THR A 26 31.17 2.26 -13.43
N ASP A 27 30.90 2.58 -14.70
CA ASP A 27 30.57 3.93 -15.17
C ASP A 27 29.06 4.18 -15.31
N LEU A 28 28.22 3.15 -15.25
CA LEU A 28 26.77 3.33 -15.30
C LEU A 28 26.27 3.94 -14.00
N GLN A 29 25.74 5.15 -14.09
CA GLN A 29 25.10 5.87 -13.00
C GLN A 29 23.66 6.13 -13.36
N ILE A 30 22.75 5.90 -12.42
CA ILE A 30 21.37 6.33 -12.53
C ILE A 30 21.12 7.46 -11.53
N PHE A 31 20.19 8.36 -11.83
CA PHE A 31 19.92 9.49 -10.95
C PHE A 31 18.73 9.17 -10.04
N CYS A 32 18.86 9.48 -8.74
CA CYS A 32 17.74 9.36 -7.82
C CYS A 32 16.68 10.42 -8.13
N VAL A 33 15.43 10.00 -8.38
CA VAL A 33 14.31 10.92 -8.66
C VAL A 33 14.02 11.87 -7.48
N SER A 34 14.30 11.45 -6.24
CA SER A 34 14.01 12.25 -5.05
C SER A 34 15.08 13.31 -4.72
N CYS A 35 16.37 13.01 -4.92
CA CYS A 35 17.45 13.93 -4.56
C CYS A 35 18.35 14.36 -5.72
N GLY A 36 18.15 13.83 -6.92
CA GLY A 36 18.93 14.15 -8.12
C GLY A 36 20.38 13.66 -8.11
N HIS A 37 20.83 12.93 -7.07
CA HIS A 37 22.22 12.46 -6.99
C HIS A 37 22.45 11.23 -7.89
N PRO A 38 23.61 11.14 -8.55
CA PRO A 38 24.02 9.93 -9.25
C PRO A 38 24.27 8.81 -8.24
N ILE A 39 23.75 7.62 -8.54
CA ILE A 39 23.80 6.44 -7.69
C ILE A 39 24.15 5.21 -8.52
N ASN A 40 24.92 4.30 -7.91
CA ASN A 40 25.31 3.05 -8.53
C ASN A 40 24.08 2.13 -8.68
N PRO A 41 23.81 1.58 -9.88
CA PRO A 41 22.67 0.69 -10.15
C PRO A 41 22.54 -0.48 -9.17
N LYS A 42 23.67 -1.05 -8.72
CA LYS A 42 23.69 -2.20 -7.78
C LYS A 42 23.05 -1.89 -6.43
N VAL A 43 23.04 -0.63 -6.00
CA VAL A 43 22.46 -0.19 -4.70
C VAL A 43 21.32 0.81 -4.86
N ALA A 44 20.85 1.02 -6.10
CA ALA A 44 19.93 2.09 -6.41
C ALA A 44 18.61 2.00 -5.67
N LEU A 45 17.98 0.82 -5.63
CA LEU A 45 16.71 0.61 -4.91
C LEU A 45 16.85 0.93 -3.42
N ARG A 46 17.97 0.55 -2.80
CA ARG A 46 18.25 0.85 -1.39
C ARG A 46 18.35 2.36 -1.15
N HIS A 47 19.03 3.08 -2.04
CA HIS A 47 19.11 4.54 -1.96
C HIS A 47 17.74 5.18 -2.16
N MET A 48 17.04 4.83 -3.24
CA MET A 48 15.75 5.42 -3.61
C MET A 48 14.72 5.27 -2.48
N GLU A 49 14.58 4.08 -1.91
CA GLU A 49 13.67 3.82 -0.79
C GLU A 49 14.01 4.67 0.45
N ARG A 50 15.30 4.74 0.84
CA ARG A 50 15.74 5.53 2.00
C ARG A 50 15.59 7.04 1.75
N CYS A 51 15.90 7.48 0.54
CA CYS A 51 15.80 8.88 0.15
C CYS A 51 14.34 9.32 0.11
N TYR A 52 13.46 8.50 -0.47
CA TYR A 52 12.02 8.72 -0.47
C TYR A 52 11.47 8.82 0.95
N ALA A 53 11.79 7.85 1.83
CA ALA A 53 11.35 7.88 3.22
C ALA A 53 11.80 9.15 3.96
N LYS A 54 13.04 9.60 3.73
CA LYS A 54 13.57 10.85 4.30
C LYS A 54 12.80 12.07 3.77
N TYR A 55 12.50 12.11 2.48
CA TYR A 55 11.74 13.22 1.89
C TYR A 55 10.29 13.23 2.40
N GLU A 56 9.65 12.07 2.40
CA GLU A 56 8.26 11.87 2.80
C GLU A 56 8.03 12.22 4.28
N SER A 57 9.01 11.94 5.15
CA SER A 57 8.98 12.34 6.58
C SER A 57 8.98 13.84 6.85
N GLN A 58 9.30 14.69 5.87
CA GLN A 58 9.32 16.16 6.06
C GLN A 58 7.92 16.78 6.00
N THR A 59 6.94 16.05 5.49
CA THR A 59 5.58 16.54 5.30
C THR A 59 4.63 15.74 6.19
N SER A 60 3.88 16.39 7.07
CA SER A 60 2.94 15.68 7.94
C SER A 60 1.62 15.41 7.24
N PHE A 61 1.20 14.14 7.15
CA PHE A 61 -0.14 13.76 6.69
C PHE A 61 -0.96 13.29 7.87
N GLY A 62 -1.96 14.07 8.27
CA GLY A 62 -2.80 13.71 9.40
C GLY A 62 -4.19 14.31 9.34
N SER A 63 -5.09 13.76 10.16
CA SER A 63 -6.44 14.31 10.33
C SER A 63 -6.82 14.34 11.81
N MET A 64 -7.80 15.15 12.19
CA MET A 64 -8.28 15.26 13.57
C MET A 64 -8.91 13.96 14.09
N TYR A 65 -9.39 13.08 13.20
CA TYR A 65 -10.11 11.86 13.56
C TYR A 65 -9.31 10.60 13.19
N PRO A 66 -9.39 9.53 13.99
CA PRO A 66 -8.80 8.24 13.62
C PRO A 66 -9.60 7.59 12.49
N THR A 67 -8.97 6.77 11.64
CA THR A 67 -9.69 6.06 10.59
C THR A 67 -10.46 4.90 11.25
N ARG A 68 -11.77 4.83 10.99
CA ARG A 68 -12.63 3.75 11.49
C ARG A 68 -13.09 2.92 10.31
N ILE A 69 -12.51 1.73 10.17
CA ILE A 69 -12.93 0.74 9.19
C ILE A 69 -13.31 -0.50 9.97
N GLU A 70 -14.60 -0.82 10.01
CA GLU A 70 -15.12 -1.98 10.72
C GLU A 70 -14.58 -3.27 10.09
N GLY A 71 -14.15 -4.23 10.92
CA GLY A 71 -13.74 -5.57 10.49
C GLY A 71 -12.43 -5.66 9.68
N ALA A 72 -11.73 -4.56 9.43
CA ALA A 72 -10.49 -4.55 8.66
C ALA A 72 -9.24 -4.49 9.54
N THR A 73 -8.19 -5.22 9.16
CA THR A 73 -6.83 -4.94 9.61
C THR A 73 -6.50 -3.47 9.36
N ARG A 74 -5.92 -2.80 10.36
CA ARG A 74 -5.53 -1.39 10.34
C ARG A 74 -4.73 -1.06 9.06
N LEU A 75 -5.33 -0.28 8.16
CA LEU A 75 -4.74 0.12 6.87
C LEU A 75 -3.84 1.36 7.02
N PHE A 76 -4.26 2.29 7.88
CA PHE A 76 -3.56 3.55 8.12
C PHE A 76 -2.83 3.53 9.44
N CYS A 77 -1.74 4.29 9.51
CA CYS A 77 -0.91 4.39 10.70
C CYS A 77 -1.70 4.80 11.94
N ASP A 78 -2.51 5.87 11.86
CA ASP A 78 -3.36 6.41 12.93
C ASP A 78 -2.67 6.58 14.29
N VAL A 79 -1.34 6.73 14.32
CA VAL A 79 -0.65 7.12 15.56
C VAL A 79 -0.98 8.58 15.84
N TYR A 80 -1.43 8.86 17.06
CA TYR A 80 -1.79 10.20 17.49
C TYR A 80 -0.55 11.02 17.80
N ASN A 81 -0.44 12.20 17.20
CA ASN A 81 0.57 13.19 17.54
C ASN A 81 -0.03 14.26 18.49
N PRO A 82 0.38 14.31 19.76
CA PRO A 82 -0.13 15.30 20.72
C PRO A 82 0.19 16.75 20.37
N GLN A 83 1.29 17.01 19.64
CA GLN A 83 1.72 18.36 19.31
C GLN A 83 0.82 18.99 18.23
N SER A 84 0.58 18.25 17.14
CA SER A 84 -0.29 18.69 16.05
C SER A 84 -1.77 18.39 16.30
N LYS A 85 -2.11 17.60 17.34
CA LYS A 85 -3.47 17.10 17.63
C LYS A 85 -4.10 16.36 16.45
N THR A 86 -3.29 15.61 15.72
CA THR A 86 -3.72 14.85 14.53
C THR A 86 -3.27 13.40 14.59
N TYR A 87 -4.02 12.52 13.92
CA TYR A 87 -3.69 11.12 13.70
C TYR A 87 -2.98 10.97 12.35
N CYS A 88 -1.87 10.22 12.31
CA CYS A 88 -1.12 9.97 11.07
C CYS A 88 -1.97 9.21 10.03
N LYS A 89 -2.07 9.73 8.81
CA LYS A 89 -2.87 9.14 7.71
C LYS A 89 -2.05 8.46 6.62
N ARG A 90 -0.75 8.25 6.86
CA ARG A 90 0.06 7.42 5.98
C ARG A 90 -0.40 5.96 6.08
N LEU A 91 -0.22 5.21 5.00
CA LEU A 91 -0.44 3.77 5.01
C LEU A 91 0.47 3.12 6.07
N GLN A 92 -0.08 2.24 6.91
CA GLN A 92 0.63 1.72 8.08
C GLN A 92 1.97 1.09 7.70
N VAL A 93 1.99 0.28 6.65
CA VAL A 93 3.19 -0.44 6.22
C VAL A 93 4.28 0.49 5.64
N LEU A 94 3.90 1.65 5.08
CA LEU A 94 4.84 2.60 4.45
C LEU A 94 5.22 3.79 5.34
N CYS A 95 4.54 4.03 6.45
CA CYS A 95 4.79 5.18 7.32
C CYS A 95 6.26 5.20 7.82
N PRO A 96 7.12 6.16 7.42
CA PRO A 96 8.53 6.15 7.81
C PRO A 96 8.74 6.49 9.29
N GLU A 97 7.77 7.17 9.90
CA GLU A 97 7.84 7.62 11.29
C GLU A 97 7.44 6.51 12.28
N HIS A 98 6.47 5.67 11.90
CA HIS A 98 5.79 4.79 12.85
C HIS A 98 5.75 3.31 12.42
N SER A 99 6.09 3.00 11.16
CA SER A 99 6.25 1.62 10.71
C SER A 99 7.58 1.07 11.21
N ARG A 100 7.55 -0.10 11.85
CA ARG A 100 8.76 -0.81 12.28
C ARG A 100 8.99 -1.98 11.35
N ASP A 101 10.14 -1.98 10.69
CA ASP A 101 10.54 -3.13 9.87
C ASP A 101 10.81 -4.35 10.77
N PRO A 102 10.29 -5.53 10.41
CA PRO A 102 10.55 -6.74 11.16
C PRO A 102 12.04 -7.10 11.11
N LYS A 103 12.58 -7.56 12.24
CA LYS A 103 13.97 -8.01 12.32
C LYS A 103 14.17 -9.20 11.40
N VAL A 104 15.06 -9.05 10.43
CA VAL A 104 15.39 -10.09 9.45
C VAL A 104 16.33 -11.11 10.08
N SER A 105 16.02 -12.40 10.03
CA SER A 105 16.92 -13.46 10.53
C SER A 105 18.17 -13.59 9.65
N ALA A 106 19.25 -14.21 10.14
CA ALA A 106 20.43 -14.48 9.33
C ALA A 106 20.11 -15.47 8.19
N ASP A 107 19.28 -16.47 8.50
CA ASP A 107 18.91 -17.56 7.58
C ASP A 107 17.67 -17.24 6.72
N GLU A 108 17.16 -16.00 6.80
CA GLU A 108 15.98 -15.60 6.03
C GLU A 108 16.36 -15.30 4.58
N VAL A 109 15.80 -16.07 3.65
CA VAL A 109 15.88 -15.80 2.22
C VAL A 109 15.14 -14.53 1.85
N CYS A 110 15.53 -13.91 0.74
CA CYS A 110 14.79 -12.82 0.13
C CYS A 110 13.34 -13.23 -0.11
N GLY A 111 13.11 -14.33 -0.82
CA GLY A 111 11.78 -14.89 -1.03
C GLY A 111 10.92 -14.17 -2.06
N CYS A 112 11.47 -13.20 -2.81
CA CYS A 112 10.72 -12.54 -3.89
C CYS A 112 10.35 -13.59 -4.96
N PRO A 113 9.07 -13.69 -5.39
CA PRO A 113 8.69 -14.56 -6.50
C PRO A 113 9.51 -14.24 -7.74
N MET A 114 10.05 -15.28 -8.37
CA MET A 114 10.73 -15.15 -9.64
C MET A 114 9.69 -15.12 -10.77
N VAL A 115 9.97 -14.28 -11.77
CA VAL A 115 9.13 -14.14 -12.95
C VAL A 115 9.96 -14.40 -14.20
N LYS A 116 9.35 -15.08 -15.17
CA LYS A 116 9.85 -15.19 -16.54
C LYS A 116 9.18 -14.10 -17.37
N ASP A 117 9.98 -13.41 -18.16
CA ASP A 117 9.52 -12.31 -19.02
C ASP A 117 8.67 -11.26 -18.27
N VAL A 118 8.99 -11.00 -16.99
CA VAL A 118 8.33 -10.04 -16.08
C VAL A 118 6.89 -10.39 -15.67
N PHE A 119 6.17 -11.20 -16.45
CA PHE A 119 4.74 -11.45 -16.26
C PHE A 119 4.42 -12.85 -15.73
N GLU A 120 5.23 -13.86 -16.05
CA GLU A 120 4.90 -15.25 -15.74
C GLU A 120 5.59 -15.68 -14.44
N LEU A 121 4.81 -15.97 -13.40
CA LEU A 121 5.35 -16.53 -12.16
C LEU A 121 5.91 -17.93 -12.44
N THR A 122 7.21 -18.11 -12.23
CA THR A 122 7.86 -19.42 -12.44
C THR A 122 7.52 -20.41 -11.33
N GLY A 123 6.99 -19.92 -10.21
CA GLY A 123 6.75 -20.69 -8.99
C GLY A 123 7.95 -20.72 -8.04
N ASP A 124 9.12 -20.30 -8.51
CA ASP A 124 10.34 -20.18 -7.72
C ASP A 124 10.44 -18.86 -6.96
N PHE A 125 11.38 -18.83 -6.01
CA PHE A 125 11.66 -17.67 -5.18
C PHE A 125 13.15 -17.31 -5.22
N CYS A 126 13.46 -16.03 -5.06
CA CYS A 126 14.81 -15.55 -4.85
C CYS A 126 15.37 -16.14 -3.53
N ARG A 127 16.42 -16.96 -3.64
CA ARG A 127 17.07 -17.67 -2.50
C ARG A 127 18.29 -16.96 -1.93
N VAL A 128 18.61 -15.77 -2.43
CA VAL A 128 19.69 -14.91 -1.88
C VAL A 128 19.35 -14.53 -0.44
N PRO A 129 20.33 -14.44 0.49
CA PRO A 129 20.09 -13.93 1.83
C PRO A 129 19.40 -12.56 1.79
N LYS A 130 18.30 -12.40 2.52
CA LYS A 130 17.49 -11.16 2.49
C LYS A 130 18.28 -9.90 2.82
N ARG A 131 19.31 -10.03 3.67
CA ARG A 131 20.21 -8.93 4.06
C ARG A 131 21.16 -8.49 2.94
N LYS A 132 21.47 -9.37 1.99
CA LYS A 132 22.40 -9.13 0.87
C LYS A 132 21.68 -8.80 -0.44
N CYS A 133 20.44 -9.26 -0.61
CA CYS A 133 19.67 -9.07 -1.83
C CYS A 133 19.37 -7.57 -2.11
N ASN A 134 20.03 -7.00 -3.12
CA ASN A 134 19.76 -5.64 -3.58
C ASN A 134 18.69 -5.57 -4.67
N ARG A 135 18.53 -6.64 -5.48
CA ARG A 135 17.55 -6.69 -6.59
C ARG A 135 16.10 -6.57 -6.11
N HIS A 136 15.80 -7.07 -4.90
CA HIS A 136 14.46 -7.10 -4.32
C HIS A 136 14.42 -6.41 -2.95
N TYR A 137 15.10 -5.28 -2.83
CA TYR A 137 15.18 -4.54 -1.57
C TYR A 137 13.77 -4.17 -1.07
N CYS A 138 13.45 -4.54 0.18
CA CYS A 138 12.15 -4.28 0.81
C CYS A 138 10.91 -4.82 0.06
N TRP A 139 11.04 -5.79 -0.86
CA TRP A 139 9.90 -6.25 -1.69
C TRP A 139 8.69 -6.72 -0.86
N GLU A 140 8.88 -7.37 0.29
CA GLU A 140 7.75 -7.79 1.14
C GLU A 140 6.94 -6.59 1.65
N LYS A 141 7.62 -5.49 1.95
CA LYS A 141 7.00 -4.25 2.43
C LYS A 141 6.19 -3.61 1.30
N LEU A 142 6.78 -3.52 0.12
CA LEU A 142 6.14 -3.02 -1.09
C LEU A 142 4.95 -3.88 -1.52
N ARG A 143 5.07 -5.22 -1.44
CA ARG A 143 3.97 -6.13 -1.75
C ARG A 143 2.80 -6.01 -0.79
N ARG A 144 3.06 -5.83 0.51
CA ARG A 144 2.00 -5.54 1.49
C ARG A 144 1.35 -4.18 1.20
N ALA A 145 2.16 -3.16 0.87
CA ALA A 145 1.66 -1.84 0.52
C ALA A 145 0.77 -1.84 -0.72
N GLU A 146 1.14 -2.58 -1.76
CA GLU A 146 0.34 -2.75 -2.98
C GLU A 146 -1.04 -3.35 -2.64
N VAL A 147 -1.07 -4.44 -1.87
CA VAL A 147 -2.33 -5.07 -1.45
C VAL A 147 -3.18 -4.12 -0.60
N ASP A 148 -2.56 -3.41 0.34
CA ASP A 148 -3.25 -2.43 1.18
C ASP A 148 -3.77 -1.23 0.38
N LEU A 149 -3.07 -0.80 -0.67
CA LEU A 149 -3.55 0.23 -1.59
C LEU A 149 -4.79 -0.22 -2.36
N GLU A 150 -4.80 -1.46 -2.86
CA GLU A 150 -5.99 -2.03 -3.52
C GLU A 150 -7.18 -2.11 -2.54
N ARG A 151 -6.93 -2.50 -1.29
CA ARG A 151 -7.95 -2.49 -0.23
C ARG A 151 -8.51 -1.08 -0.01
N VAL A 152 -7.65 -0.06 0.02
CA VAL A 152 -8.08 1.35 0.14
C VAL A 152 -8.91 1.78 -1.07
N ARG A 153 -8.53 1.41 -2.30
CA ARG A 153 -9.30 1.73 -3.51
C ARG A 153 -10.70 1.13 -3.47
N VAL A 154 -10.80 -0.16 -3.14
CA VAL A 154 -12.10 -0.85 -3.01
C VAL A 154 -12.94 -0.22 -1.90
N TRP A 155 -12.31 0.17 -0.79
CA TRP A 155 -13.01 0.84 0.30
C TRP A 155 -13.57 2.21 -0.12
N TYR A 156 -12.81 3.03 -0.84
CA TYR A 156 -13.33 4.29 -1.40
C TYR A 156 -14.50 4.04 -2.34
N LYS A 157 -14.45 2.97 -3.15
CA LYS A 157 -15.57 2.63 -4.02
C LYS A 157 -16.82 2.23 -3.24
N LEU A 158 -16.65 1.51 -2.14
CA LEU A 158 -17.76 1.13 -1.26
C LEU A 158 -18.40 2.37 -0.59
N ASP A 159 -17.59 3.32 -0.13
CA ASP A 159 -18.07 4.58 0.45
C ASP A 159 -18.87 5.41 -0.56
N GLU A 160 -18.37 5.52 -1.79
CA GLU A 160 -19.09 6.17 -2.90
C GLU A 160 -20.46 5.52 -3.16
N LEU A 161 -20.51 4.18 -3.16
CA LEU A 161 -21.76 3.43 -3.38
C LEU A 161 -22.75 3.62 -2.24
N PHE A 162 -22.29 3.65 -0.99
CA PHE A 162 -23.18 3.93 0.15
C PHE A 162 -23.76 5.33 0.10
N GLU A 163 -22.97 6.32 -0.29
CA GLU A 163 -23.46 7.69 -0.47
C GLU A 163 -24.47 7.78 -1.63
N GLN A 164 -24.22 7.07 -2.75
CA GLN A 164 -25.20 6.96 -3.85
C GLN A 164 -26.50 6.30 -3.39
N GLU A 165 -26.42 5.20 -2.64
CA GLU A 165 -27.59 4.52 -2.08
C GLU A 165 -28.39 5.47 -1.17
N ARG A 166 -27.71 6.21 -0.29
CA ARG A 166 -28.34 7.19 0.59
C ARG A 166 -29.11 8.24 -0.19
N ASN A 167 -28.50 8.78 -1.24
CA ASN A 167 -29.10 9.80 -2.09
C ASN A 167 -30.33 9.26 -2.84
N VAL A 168 -30.26 8.04 -3.36
CA VAL A 168 -31.41 7.38 -4.02
C VAL A 168 -32.54 7.13 -3.03
N ARG A 169 -32.24 6.59 -1.83
CA ARG A 169 -33.24 6.36 -0.78
C ARG A 169 -33.93 7.66 -0.36
N MET A 170 -33.16 8.74 -0.17
CA MET A 170 -33.72 10.06 0.14
C MET A 170 -34.63 10.58 -0.98
N ALA A 171 -34.23 10.42 -2.24
CA ALA A 171 -35.04 10.81 -3.39
C ALA A 171 -36.35 9.99 -3.48
N MET A 172 -36.32 8.70 -3.18
CA MET A 172 -37.51 7.84 -3.13
C MET A 172 -38.48 8.30 -2.03
N THR A 173 -37.98 8.57 -0.82
CA THR A 173 -38.80 9.08 0.29
C THR A 173 -39.46 10.42 -0.06
N ASN A 174 -38.71 11.33 -0.67
CA ASN A 174 -39.24 12.63 -1.09
C ASN A 174 -40.35 12.50 -2.14
N ARG A 175 -40.21 11.55 -3.09
CA ARG A 175 -41.27 11.25 -4.08
C ARG A 175 -42.51 10.61 -3.44
N ALA A 176 -42.33 9.69 -2.49
CA ALA A 176 -43.45 9.06 -1.77
C ALA A 176 -44.27 10.09 -0.98
N GLY A 177 -43.60 11.08 -0.37
CA GLY A 177 -44.29 12.19 0.31
C GLY A 177 -45.16 13.06 -0.62
N LEU A 178 -44.78 13.18 -1.90
CA LEU A 178 -45.54 13.92 -2.92
C LEU A 178 -46.73 13.12 -3.47
N LEU A 179 -46.67 11.78 -3.48
CA LEU A 179 -47.77 10.95 -3.98
C LEU A 179 -49.08 11.20 -3.21
N ALA A 180 -49.02 11.35 -1.89
CA ALA A 180 -50.20 11.70 -1.08
C ALA A 180 -50.81 13.05 -1.49
N LEU A 181 -49.98 14.04 -1.83
CA LEU A 181 -50.43 15.34 -2.35
C LEU A 181 -50.93 15.25 -3.79
N MET A 182 -50.43 14.34 -4.62
CA MET A 182 -50.93 14.16 -5.99
C MET A 182 -52.25 13.37 -6.04
N LEU A 183 -52.51 12.53 -5.04
CA LEU A 183 -53.66 11.62 -4.99
C LEU A 183 -54.79 12.11 -4.07
N HIS A 184 -54.68 13.33 -3.51
CA HIS A 184 -55.80 13.90 -2.75
C HIS A 184 -56.99 14.13 -3.70
N GLN A 185 -58.12 13.52 -3.38
CA GLN A 185 -59.38 13.76 -4.08
C GLN A 185 -60.20 14.70 -3.21
N THR A 186 -60.49 15.90 -3.70
CA THR A 186 -61.44 16.81 -3.07
C THR A 186 -62.85 16.41 -3.48
N ILE A 187 -63.61 15.85 -2.54
CA ILE A 187 -65.03 15.57 -2.72
C ILE A 187 -65.78 16.85 -2.39
N GLN A 188 -66.36 17.52 -3.38
CA GLN A 188 -67.37 18.55 -3.12
C GLN A 188 -68.65 17.87 -2.62
N HIS A 189 -69.05 18.19 -1.40
CA HIS A 189 -70.40 17.89 -0.94
C HIS A 189 -71.30 19.05 -1.37
N ASP A 190 -72.26 18.77 -2.26
CA ASP A 190 -73.30 19.73 -2.62
C ASP A 190 -74.30 19.88 -1.44
N PRO A 191 -74.82 21.10 -1.18
CA PRO A 191 -75.71 21.37 -0.06
C PRO A 191 -77.15 20.86 -0.23
#